data_AF-A0A085MS65-F1
#
_entry.id   AF-A0A085MS65-F1
#
_cell.length_a   1.000
_cell.length_b   1.000
_cell.length_c   1.000
_cell.angle_alpha   90.00
_cell.angle_beta   90.00
_cell.angle_gamma   90.00
#
_symmetry.space_group_name_H-M   'P 1'
#
loop_
_entity.id
_entity.type
_entity.pdbx_description
1 polymer ?
#
loop_
_entity_poly.entity_id
_entity_poly.type
_entity_poly.pdbx_seq_one_letter_code
_entity_poly.pdbx_strand_id
1 'polypeptide(L)'
;MFGEIQNYFNENNFPFQNVIACASDGAASMVGRYTGFIAHLKTVLPSVFTIHCGIHREHLLGSRLNRSLSVVIHVVSFIKSHALQNRLFRPLCEENNEDFDTLLLHTEVRWLSKGNCLQRFVALWKTIVAFISDKEYGDKLIDAKKFNSLNKALQGRDNNLMNSEAAVVSLLKKFEIYWHNIGRHEFLQFPNLKTITEEVNDDDLLLYVNHRRQIQKDVEERFDDLIVDPCGVSAVEVDTEIQESLIDLPSNTTARRQFDHCGKDFWVKNDLPNKFPSLWEKELTFFMAFPSTYLVECGFSKVVALTKSRNRMDVAARGDLRLSLSNLEPDMMKRAKKCQPQGSH
;
A
#
# COMPACT_ATOMS: atom_id res chain seq x y z
N MET A 1 7.69 -12.86 -20.67
CA MET A 1 7.54 -11.52 -20.05
C MET A 1 8.72 -10.60 -20.39
N PHE A 2 9.96 -10.93 -20.03
CA PHE A 2 11.12 -10.08 -20.35
C PHE A 2 11.25 -9.79 -21.85
N GLY A 3 11.18 -10.82 -22.69
CA GLY A 3 11.22 -10.65 -24.15
C GLY A 3 10.10 -9.74 -24.70
N GLU A 4 8.89 -9.79 -24.15
CA GLU A 4 7.79 -8.92 -24.56
C GLU A 4 8.07 -7.45 -24.23
N ILE A 5 8.59 -7.18 -23.03
CA ILE A 5 8.96 -5.81 -22.63
C ILE A 5 10.15 -5.32 -23.46
N GLN A 6 11.11 -6.20 -23.74
CA GLN A 6 12.25 -5.89 -24.60
C GLN A 6 11.83 -5.53 -26.02
N ASN A 7 10.94 -6.33 -26.63
CA ASN A 7 10.40 -6.04 -27.95
C ASN A 7 9.64 -4.71 -27.93
N TYR A 8 8.78 -4.48 -26.93
CA TYR A 8 8.04 -3.22 -26.79
C TYR A 8 8.97 -2.00 -26.69
N PHE A 9 10.04 -2.09 -25.89
CA PHE A 9 11.02 -1.01 -25.75
C PHE A 9 11.75 -0.74 -27.07
N ASN A 10 12.17 -1.80 -27.76
CA ASN A 10 12.84 -1.70 -29.05
C ASN A 10 11.93 -1.08 -30.13
N GLU A 11 10.69 -1.54 -30.23
CA GLU A 11 9.69 -1.05 -31.21
C GLU A 11 9.37 0.44 -31.01
N ASN A 12 9.38 0.91 -29.76
CA ASN A 12 9.05 2.29 -29.41
C ASN A 12 10.28 3.19 -29.23
N ASN A 13 11.48 2.67 -29.51
CA ASN A 13 12.76 3.37 -29.32
C ASN A 13 12.95 3.90 -27.88
N PHE A 14 12.60 3.10 -26.88
CA PHE A 14 12.88 3.37 -25.47
C PHE A 14 14.18 2.67 -25.06
N PRO A 15 15.28 3.43 -24.81
CA PRO A 15 16.53 2.84 -24.35
C PRO A 15 16.35 2.20 -22.98
N PHE A 16 16.84 0.96 -22.82
CA PHE A 16 16.82 0.26 -21.53
C PHE A 16 17.61 0.99 -20.45
N GLN A 17 18.65 1.74 -20.84
CA GLN A 17 19.49 2.55 -19.95
C GLN A 17 18.71 3.66 -19.23
N ASN A 18 17.54 4.04 -19.73
CA ASN A 18 16.68 5.04 -19.09
C ASN A 18 15.83 4.44 -17.96
N VAL A 19 15.81 3.12 -17.80
CA VAL A 19 15.15 2.47 -16.67
C VAL A 19 16.05 2.63 -15.45
N ILE A 20 15.57 3.33 -14.44
CA ILE A 20 16.32 3.54 -13.20
C ILE A 20 15.90 2.57 -12.09
N ALA A 21 14.62 2.15 -12.11
CA ALA A 21 14.03 1.34 -11.06
C ALA A 21 12.94 0.42 -11.61
N CYS A 22 12.75 -0.73 -10.96
CA CYS A 22 11.71 -1.71 -11.26
C CYS A 22 11.04 -2.16 -9.96
N ALA A 23 9.73 -1.91 -9.85
CA ALA A 23 8.90 -2.45 -8.77
C ALA A 23 8.16 -3.72 -9.24
N SER A 24 8.13 -4.75 -8.40
CA SER A 24 7.41 -6.01 -8.67
C SER A 24 6.54 -6.43 -7.49
N ASP A 25 5.57 -7.30 -7.71
CA ASP A 25 4.73 -7.91 -6.65
C ASP A 25 5.47 -8.96 -5.79
N GLY A 26 6.73 -9.27 -6.14
CA GLY A 26 7.54 -10.28 -5.46
C GLY A 26 7.19 -11.72 -5.85
N ALA A 27 6.36 -11.94 -6.87
CA ALA A 27 6.06 -13.29 -7.35
C ALA A 27 7.33 -14.00 -7.85
N ALA A 28 7.39 -15.32 -7.72
CA ALA A 28 8.57 -16.10 -8.11
C ALA A 28 8.97 -15.92 -9.59
N SER A 29 8.00 -15.65 -10.47
CA SER A 29 8.23 -15.29 -11.88
C SER A 29 8.91 -13.93 -12.07
N MET A 30 8.82 -13.03 -11.09
CA MET A 30 9.44 -11.71 -11.11
C MET A 30 10.82 -11.72 -10.45
N VAL A 31 10.92 -12.27 -9.23
CA VAL A 31 12.13 -12.22 -8.39
C VAL A 31 12.99 -13.49 -8.46
N GLY A 32 12.60 -14.50 -9.24
CA GLY A 32 13.32 -15.76 -9.37
C GLY A 32 14.78 -15.55 -9.76
N ARG A 33 15.70 -16.18 -9.01
CA ARG A 33 17.15 -15.94 -9.11
C ARG A 33 17.74 -16.12 -10.51
N TYR A 34 17.26 -17.10 -11.26
CA TYR A 34 17.84 -17.46 -12.56
C TYR A 34 16.90 -17.19 -13.74
N THR A 35 15.59 -17.35 -13.54
CA THR A 35 14.56 -17.29 -14.59
C THR A 35 13.52 -16.20 -14.35
N GLY A 36 13.69 -15.42 -13.28
CA GLY A 36 12.79 -14.31 -12.97
C GLY A 36 13.00 -13.14 -13.91
N PHE A 37 11.96 -12.33 -14.10
CA PHE A 37 12.04 -11.09 -14.87
C PHE A 37 13.21 -10.19 -14.43
N ILE A 38 13.38 -9.99 -13.12
CA ILE A 38 14.45 -9.15 -12.57
C ILE A 38 15.84 -9.72 -12.87
N ALA A 39 16.01 -11.05 -12.85
CA ALA A 39 17.30 -11.67 -13.19
C ALA A 39 17.70 -11.36 -14.63
N HIS A 40 16.76 -11.45 -15.58
CA HIS A 40 16.99 -11.06 -16.97
C HIS A 40 17.16 -9.55 -17.14
N LEU A 41 16.44 -8.73 -16.37
CA LEU A 41 16.62 -7.28 -16.41
C LEU A 41 18.04 -6.90 -15.97
N LYS A 42 18.55 -7.50 -14.89
CA LYS A 42 19.90 -7.25 -14.39
C LYS A 42 21.01 -7.71 -15.35
N THR A 43 20.75 -8.65 -16.26
CA THR A 43 21.76 -9.03 -17.27
C THR A 43 21.96 -7.94 -18.32
N VAL A 44 20.93 -7.15 -18.60
CA VAL A 44 20.98 -6.03 -19.56
C VAL A 44 21.29 -4.71 -18.85
N LEU A 45 20.82 -4.55 -17.61
CA LEU A 45 20.97 -3.35 -16.81
C LEU A 45 21.34 -3.71 -15.36
N PRO A 46 22.63 -3.97 -15.07
CA PRO A 46 23.08 -4.41 -13.75
C PRO A 46 22.80 -3.42 -12.62
N SER A 47 22.79 -2.12 -12.93
CA SER A 47 22.59 -1.02 -11.97
C SER A 47 21.13 -0.74 -11.63
N VAL A 48 20.17 -1.45 -12.23
CA VAL A 48 18.74 -1.20 -11.99
C VAL A 48 18.38 -1.40 -10.52
N PHE A 49 17.73 -0.41 -9.93
CA PHE A 49 17.21 -0.52 -8.58
C PHE A 49 15.92 -1.36 -8.59
N THR A 50 15.83 -2.36 -7.70
CA THR A 50 14.70 -3.29 -7.68
C THR A 50 13.97 -3.22 -6.37
N ILE A 51 12.65 -3.03 -6.42
CA ILE A 51 11.81 -2.84 -5.25
C ILE A 51 10.73 -3.91 -5.25
N HIS A 52 10.48 -4.51 -4.08
CA HIS A 52 9.25 -5.28 -3.90
C HIS A 52 8.15 -4.34 -3.43
N CYS A 53 7.05 -4.32 -4.19
CA CYS A 53 5.95 -3.38 -4.08
C CYS A 53 5.46 -3.26 -2.63
N GLY A 54 5.49 -2.03 -2.09
CA GLY A 54 5.09 -1.75 -0.71
C GLY A 54 3.64 -2.17 -0.40
N ILE A 55 2.73 -2.06 -1.38
CA ILE A 55 1.33 -2.52 -1.24
C ILE A 55 1.26 -4.05 -1.13
N HIS A 56 2.06 -4.78 -1.92
CA HIS A 56 2.11 -6.24 -1.84
C HIS A 56 2.82 -6.71 -0.55
N ARG A 57 3.88 -6.01 -0.11
CA ARG A 57 4.52 -6.26 1.18
C ARG A 57 3.56 -6.05 2.35
N GLU A 58 2.80 -4.96 2.33
CA GLU A 58 1.76 -4.66 3.30
C GLU A 58 0.67 -5.74 3.27
N HIS A 59 0.27 -6.19 2.09
CA HIS A 59 -0.68 -7.29 1.93
C HIS A 59 -0.20 -8.59 2.59
N LEU A 60 1.10 -8.91 2.49
CA LEU A 60 1.70 -10.10 3.09
C LEU A 60 1.67 -10.07 4.64
N LEU A 61 1.67 -8.89 5.26
CA LEU A 61 1.42 -8.75 6.72
C LEU A 61 0.05 -9.30 7.11
N GLY A 62 -0.92 -9.21 6.19
CA GLY A 62 -2.28 -9.68 6.38
C GLY A 62 -2.42 -11.19 6.61
N SER A 63 -1.42 -12.00 6.21
CA SER A 63 -1.46 -13.46 6.37
C SER A 63 -1.51 -13.93 7.83
N ARG A 64 -0.81 -13.24 8.74
CA ARG A 64 -0.90 -13.50 10.19
C ARG A 64 -2.20 -12.97 10.78
N LEU A 65 -2.64 -11.78 10.35
CA LEU A 65 -3.93 -11.21 10.73
C LEU A 65 -5.10 -12.10 10.28
N ASN A 66 -5.00 -12.82 9.16
CA ASN A 66 -6.04 -13.74 8.68
C ASN A 66 -6.39 -14.84 9.69
N ARG A 67 -5.43 -15.31 10.50
CA ARG A 67 -5.72 -16.29 11.56
C ARG A 67 -6.64 -15.68 12.62
N SER A 68 -6.37 -14.45 13.03
CA SER A 68 -7.16 -13.69 13.99
C SER A 68 -8.49 -13.19 13.40
N LEU A 69 -8.54 -12.96 12.07
CA LEU A 69 -9.73 -12.53 11.33
C LEU A 69 -10.62 -13.68 10.86
N SER A 70 -10.18 -14.93 11.02
CA SER A 70 -10.89 -16.12 10.55
C SER A 70 -12.30 -16.23 11.14
N VAL A 71 -12.50 -15.79 12.39
CA VAL A 71 -13.80 -15.73 13.06
C VAL A 71 -14.70 -14.69 12.39
N VAL A 72 -14.19 -13.48 12.17
CA VAL A 72 -14.91 -12.39 11.47
C VAL A 72 -15.35 -12.84 10.09
N ILE A 73 -14.43 -13.47 9.36
CA ILE A 73 -14.66 -13.98 8.01
C ILE A 73 -15.77 -15.04 8.02
N HIS A 74 -15.74 -15.97 8.97
CA HIS A 74 -16.78 -16.98 9.12
C HIS A 74 -18.13 -16.36 9.44
N VAL A 75 -18.19 -15.45 10.42
CA VAL A 75 -19.44 -14.80 10.82
C VAL A 75 -20.03 -13.96 9.67
N VAL A 76 -19.19 -13.14 9.03
CA VAL A 76 -19.60 -12.35 7.88
C VAL A 76 -20.08 -13.24 6.75
N SER A 77 -19.35 -14.32 6.44
CA SER A 77 -19.75 -15.29 5.41
C SER A 77 -21.07 -15.97 5.77
N PHE A 78 -21.27 -16.38 7.03
CA PHE A 78 -22.52 -16.99 7.49
C PHE A 78 -23.72 -16.05 7.26
N ILE A 79 -23.59 -14.78 7.66
CA ILE A 79 -24.67 -13.79 7.50
C ILE A 79 -24.87 -13.42 6.02
N LYS A 80 -23.79 -13.23 5.24
CA LYS A 80 -23.86 -12.70 3.87
C LYS A 80 -24.10 -13.75 2.79
N SER A 81 -23.52 -14.93 2.93
CA SER A 81 -23.53 -15.98 1.90
C SER A 81 -24.86 -16.73 1.86
N HIS A 82 -25.68 -16.65 2.92
CA HIS A 82 -27.04 -17.18 2.94
C HIS A 82 -28.08 -16.06 2.76
N ALA A 83 -28.84 -16.11 1.66
CA ALA A 83 -29.85 -15.09 1.33
C ALA A 83 -30.89 -14.87 2.45
N LEU A 84 -31.27 -15.94 3.15
CA LEU A 84 -32.18 -15.86 4.28
C LEU A 84 -31.57 -15.10 5.47
N GLN A 85 -30.32 -15.41 5.83
CA GLN A 85 -29.65 -14.77 6.97
C GLN A 85 -29.43 -13.28 6.73
N ASN A 86 -29.01 -12.89 5.52
CA ASN A 86 -28.86 -11.49 5.13
C ASN A 86 -30.20 -10.72 5.19
N ARG A 87 -31.30 -11.39 4.79
CA ARG A 87 -32.65 -10.81 4.87
C ARG A 87 -33.16 -10.67 6.30
N LEU A 88 -32.80 -11.58 7.20
CA LEU A 88 -33.17 -11.51 8.62
C LEU A 88 -32.31 -10.51 9.41
N PHE A 89 -31.06 -10.33 9.01
CA PHE A 89 -30.12 -9.42 9.67
C PHE A 89 -30.45 -7.93 9.42
N ARG A 90 -30.92 -7.58 8.22
CA ARG A 90 -31.28 -6.19 7.85
C ARG A 90 -32.35 -5.58 8.77
N PRO A 91 -33.52 -6.22 8.98
CA PRO A 91 -34.54 -5.71 9.90
C PRO A 91 -34.01 -5.52 11.32
N LEU A 92 -33.17 -6.43 11.81
CA LEU A 92 -32.58 -6.30 13.13
C LEU A 92 -31.65 -5.08 13.23
N CYS A 93 -30.90 -4.75 12.16
CA CYS A 93 -30.10 -3.52 12.11
C CYS A 93 -30.99 -2.26 12.13
N GLU A 94 -32.14 -2.30 11.42
CA GLU A 94 -33.11 -1.20 11.41
C GLU A 94 -33.78 -1.02 12.78
N GLU A 95 -34.19 -2.11 13.44
CA GLU A 95 -34.77 -2.10 14.79
C GLU A 95 -33.79 -1.54 15.84
N ASN A 96 -32.51 -1.87 15.71
CA ASN A 96 -31.46 -1.38 16.59
C ASN A 96 -30.94 0.03 16.24
N ASN A 97 -31.51 0.70 15.22
CA ASN A 97 -31.07 2.00 14.71
C ASN A 97 -29.57 2.05 14.38
N GLU A 98 -29.05 1.01 13.75
CA GLU A 98 -27.65 0.91 13.38
C GLU A 98 -27.30 1.81 12.17
N ASP A 99 -26.09 2.36 12.15
CA ASP A 99 -25.58 3.17 11.02
C ASP A 99 -25.41 2.37 9.72
N PHE A 100 -25.41 1.04 9.80
CA PHE A 100 -25.26 0.15 8.66
C PHE A 100 -26.31 -0.96 8.68
N ASP A 101 -26.98 -1.19 7.55
CA ASP A 101 -27.98 -2.25 7.38
C ASP A 101 -27.37 -3.61 6.96
N THR A 102 -26.08 -3.65 6.62
CA THR A 102 -25.49 -4.81 5.97
C THR A 102 -23.98 -4.93 6.12
N LEU A 103 -23.47 -6.12 6.44
CA LEU A 103 -22.03 -6.39 6.54
C LEU A 103 -21.30 -6.28 5.18
N LEU A 104 -19.97 -6.26 5.16
CA LEU A 104 -19.20 -6.30 3.90
C LEU A 104 -18.47 -7.63 3.77
N LEU A 105 -18.62 -8.31 2.63
CA LEU A 105 -17.78 -9.46 2.33
C LEU A 105 -16.33 -9.02 2.16
N HIS A 106 -15.42 -9.83 2.68
CA HIS A 106 -14.00 -9.67 2.43
C HIS A 106 -13.62 -10.37 1.11
N THR A 107 -12.59 -9.87 0.42
CA THR A 107 -11.90 -10.64 -0.62
C THR A 107 -10.45 -10.83 -0.21
N GLU A 108 -9.89 -12.01 -0.49
CA GLU A 108 -8.49 -12.31 -0.15
C GLU A 108 -7.52 -11.37 -0.86
N VAL A 109 -7.91 -10.83 -2.01
CA VAL A 109 -7.05 -10.07 -2.93
C VAL A 109 -6.81 -8.62 -2.51
N ARG A 110 -7.68 -8.02 -1.66
CA ARG A 110 -7.61 -6.59 -1.35
C ARG A 110 -7.71 -6.31 0.13
N TRP A 111 -6.61 -5.83 0.72
CA TRP A 111 -6.55 -5.47 2.14
C TRP A 111 -7.58 -4.42 2.56
N LEU A 112 -7.84 -3.42 1.71
CA LEU A 112 -8.85 -2.38 1.93
C LEU A 112 -10.26 -2.97 2.16
N SER A 113 -10.58 -4.11 1.54
CA SER A 113 -11.84 -4.84 1.76
C SER A 113 -11.90 -5.45 3.16
N LYS A 114 -10.79 -6.02 3.67
CA LYS A 114 -10.70 -6.55 5.04
C LYS A 114 -10.86 -5.43 6.07
N GLY A 115 -10.16 -4.30 5.88
CA GLY A 115 -10.30 -3.12 6.73
C GLY A 115 -11.74 -2.62 6.88
N ASN A 116 -12.43 -2.45 5.74
CA ASN A 116 -13.81 -1.99 5.73
C ASN A 116 -14.78 -3.05 6.29
N CYS A 117 -14.54 -4.34 6.03
CA CYS A 117 -15.28 -5.46 6.60
C CYS A 117 -15.23 -5.44 8.13
N LEU A 118 -14.04 -5.35 8.73
CA LEU A 118 -13.88 -5.25 10.19
C LEU A 118 -14.49 -4.00 10.78
N GLN A 119 -14.30 -2.84 10.14
CA GLN A 119 -14.88 -1.60 10.66
C GLN A 119 -16.40 -1.74 10.79
N ARG A 120 -17.05 -2.28 9.75
CA ARG A 120 -18.50 -2.47 9.77
C ARG A 120 -18.93 -3.59 10.71
N PHE A 121 -18.14 -4.65 10.81
CA PHE A 121 -18.39 -5.73 11.77
C PHE A 121 -18.42 -5.21 13.20
N VAL A 122 -17.43 -4.42 13.61
CA VAL A 122 -17.40 -3.87 14.98
C VAL A 122 -18.51 -2.84 15.20
N ALA A 123 -18.81 -2.00 14.18
CA ALA A 123 -19.94 -1.07 14.28
C ALA A 123 -21.25 -1.80 14.58
N LEU A 124 -21.44 -3.00 14.00
CA LEU A 124 -22.62 -3.83 14.20
C LEU A 124 -22.43 -4.89 15.30
N TRP A 125 -21.40 -4.80 16.14
CA TRP A 125 -21.03 -5.87 17.08
C TRP A 125 -22.21 -6.35 17.93
N LYS A 126 -22.93 -5.41 18.56
CA LYS A 126 -24.07 -5.73 19.43
C LYS A 126 -25.19 -6.43 18.65
N THR A 127 -25.51 -5.92 17.46
CA THR A 127 -26.50 -6.53 16.56
C THR A 127 -26.06 -7.90 16.05
N ILE A 128 -24.77 -8.09 15.75
CA ILE A 128 -24.19 -9.37 15.35
C ILE A 128 -24.27 -10.38 16.49
N VAL A 129 -23.89 -10.00 17.70
CA VAL A 129 -23.97 -10.86 18.89
C VAL A 129 -25.42 -11.27 19.12
N ALA A 130 -26.37 -10.32 19.12
CA ALA A 130 -27.80 -10.60 19.25
C ALA A 130 -28.31 -11.55 18.14
N PHE A 131 -27.87 -11.36 16.90
CA PHE A 131 -28.25 -12.20 15.77
C PHE A 131 -27.68 -13.62 15.84
N ILE A 132 -26.53 -13.80 16.47
CA ILE A 132 -25.79 -15.08 16.54
C ILE A 132 -25.96 -15.76 17.90
N SER A 133 -26.73 -15.18 18.83
CA SER A 133 -26.86 -15.58 20.25
C SER A 133 -27.31 -17.03 20.53
N ASP A 134 -27.39 -17.90 19.53
CA ASP A 134 -27.52 -19.35 19.66
C ASP A 134 -26.19 -20.12 19.42
N LYS A 135 -25.06 -19.44 19.16
CA LYS A 135 -23.73 -20.06 18.96
C LYS A 135 -22.57 -19.24 19.52
N GLU A 136 -21.73 -19.91 20.33
CA GLU A 136 -20.49 -19.44 20.96
C GLU A 136 -19.50 -18.77 19.99
N TYR A 137 -19.45 -17.43 19.95
CA TYR A 137 -18.35 -16.68 19.32
C TYR A 137 -18.14 -15.33 20.02
N GLY A 138 -17.64 -15.37 21.27
CA GLY A 138 -17.06 -14.22 21.97
C GLY A 138 -15.54 -14.31 21.99
N ASP A 139 -14.85 -13.17 22.05
CA ASP A 139 -13.45 -13.00 22.52
C ASP A 139 -12.33 -12.73 21.50
N LYS A 140 -12.57 -12.56 20.19
CA LYS A 140 -11.44 -12.22 19.27
C LYS A 140 -11.82 -11.26 18.16
N LEU A 141 -11.86 -9.95 18.43
CA LEU A 141 -12.28 -9.03 17.37
C LEU A 141 -11.99 -7.54 17.57
N ILE A 142 -10.73 -7.11 17.36
CA ILE A 142 -10.45 -5.69 17.07
C ILE A 142 -9.33 -5.54 16.01
N ASP A 143 -9.63 -4.68 15.03
CA ASP A 143 -8.70 -3.75 14.37
C ASP A 143 -8.06 -4.11 13.01
N ALA A 144 -8.50 -3.36 11.99
CA ALA A 144 -7.92 -3.26 10.65
C ALA A 144 -7.93 -1.82 10.07
N LYS A 145 -8.34 -0.81 10.84
CA LYS A 145 -8.46 0.58 10.34
C LYS A 145 -7.10 1.26 10.22
N LYS A 146 -6.15 0.93 11.10
CA LYS A 146 -4.81 1.52 11.10
C LYS A 146 -3.95 1.01 9.94
N PHE A 147 -3.99 -0.28 9.62
CA PHE A 147 -3.31 -0.82 8.44
C PHE A 147 -3.91 -0.30 7.13
N ASN A 148 -5.23 -0.06 7.09
CA ASN A 148 -5.87 0.59 5.96
C ASN A 148 -5.31 2.01 5.71
N SER A 149 -4.86 2.70 6.76
CA SER A 149 -4.21 4.02 6.59
C SER A 149 -2.82 3.92 5.99
N LEU A 150 -2.04 2.87 6.31
CA LEU A 150 -0.76 2.60 5.64
C LEU A 150 -0.99 2.25 4.17
N ASN A 151 -1.92 1.34 3.88
CA ASN A 151 -2.27 0.95 2.51
C ASN A 151 -2.65 2.17 1.65
N LYS A 152 -3.46 3.09 2.19
CA LYS A 152 -3.79 4.36 1.53
C LYS A 152 -2.60 5.28 1.34
N ALA A 153 -1.69 5.36 2.31
CA ALA A 153 -0.48 6.18 2.22
C ALA A 153 0.54 5.62 1.23
N LEU A 154 0.56 4.30 1.00
CA LEU A 154 1.39 3.63 0.00
C LEU A 154 0.78 3.69 -1.43
N GLN A 155 -0.48 4.07 -1.54
CA GLN A 155 -1.19 4.25 -2.80
C GLN A 155 -1.13 5.69 -3.29
N GLY A 156 -1.25 5.87 -4.59
CA GLY A 156 -1.32 7.18 -5.22
C GLY A 156 -0.36 7.30 -6.38
N ARG A 157 -0.73 8.15 -7.33
CA ARG A 157 0.03 8.38 -8.55
C ARG A 157 1.39 9.05 -8.29
N ASP A 158 1.42 9.94 -7.30
CA ASP A 158 2.60 10.75 -6.97
C ASP A 158 3.36 10.20 -5.75
N ASN A 159 3.09 8.95 -5.37
CA ASN A 159 3.75 8.30 -4.24
C ASN A 159 5.12 7.76 -4.68
N ASN A 160 6.21 8.22 -4.04
CA ASN A 160 7.56 7.73 -4.24
C ASN A 160 8.09 6.96 -3.02
N LEU A 161 9.32 6.46 -3.10
CA LEU A 161 9.93 5.65 -2.05
C LEU A 161 10.04 6.41 -0.73
N MET A 162 10.45 7.68 -0.78
CA MET A 162 10.53 8.56 0.38
C MET A 162 9.17 8.76 1.06
N ASN A 163 8.07 8.80 0.29
CA ASN A 163 6.72 8.92 0.86
C ASN A 163 6.30 7.64 1.56
N SER A 164 6.68 6.50 0.97
CA SER A 164 6.39 5.18 1.53
C SER A 164 7.17 4.90 2.80
N GLU A 165 8.47 5.20 2.81
CA GLU A 165 9.32 5.15 4.00
C GLU A 165 8.73 6.01 5.12
N ALA A 166 8.45 7.29 4.85
CA ALA A 166 7.88 8.19 5.86
C ALA A 166 6.55 7.67 6.42
N ALA A 167 5.71 7.03 5.60
CA ALA A 167 4.46 6.41 6.04
C ALA A 167 4.70 5.19 6.95
N VAL A 168 5.69 4.34 6.62
CA VAL A 168 6.09 3.18 7.42
C VAL A 168 6.68 3.62 8.76
N VAL A 169 7.66 4.53 8.75
CA VAL A 169 8.29 5.08 9.96
C VAL A 169 7.24 5.77 10.86
N SER A 170 6.32 6.53 10.26
CA SER A 170 5.21 7.14 11.01
C SER A 170 4.30 6.10 11.65
N LEU A 171 4.02 4.99 10.97
CA LEU A 171 3.22 3.90 11.51
C LEU A 171 3.92 3.22 12.69
N LEU A 172 5.21 2.91 12.56
CA LEU A 172 6.01 2.29 13.63
C LEU A 172 6.04 3.17 14.88
N LYS A 173 6.30 4.48 14.74
CA LYS A 173 6.24 5.42 15.88
C LYS A 173 4.85 5.51 16.52
N LYS A 174 3.78 5.43 15.71
CA LYS A 174 2.41 5.40 16.23
C LYS A 174 2.11 4.12 17.00
N PHE A 175 2.66 2.98 16.59
CA PHE A 175 2.50 1.72 17.31
C PHE A 175 3.03 1.81 18.75
N GLU A 176 4.18 2.43 18.97
CA GLU A 176 4.73 2.64 20.33
C GLU A 176 3.73 3.35 21.25
N ILE A 177 3.14 4.45 20.76
CA ILE A 177 2.14 5.22 21.49
C ILE A 177 0.87 4.40 21.71
N TYR A 178 0.41 3.68 20.68
CA TYR A 178 -0.81 2.89 20.76
C TYR A 178 -0.74 1.80 21.83
N TRP A 179 0.38 1.08 21.91
CA TRP A 179 0.54 0.00 22.88
C TRP A 179 0.64 0.54 24.31
N HIS A 180 1.32 1.68 24.48
CA HIS A 180 1.39 2.36 25.77
C HIS A 180 0.00 2.80 26.26
N ASN A 181 -0.80 3.41 25.38
CA ASN A 181 -2.13 3.92 25.73
C ASN A 181 -3.13 2.79 26.03
N ILE A 182 -3.07 1.66 25.31
CA ILE A 182 -3.91 0.50 25.60
C ILE A 182 -3.62 -0.04 27.01
N GLY A 183 -2.36 -0.12 27.41
CA GLY A 183 -1.98 -0.53 28.77
C GLY A 183 -2.46 0.44 29.87
N ARG A 184 -2.84 1.68 29.50
CA ARG A 184 -3.43 2.68 30.39
C ARG A 184 -4.96 2.74 30.31
N HIS A 185 -5.58 1.83 29.55
CA HIS A 185 -7.01 1.86 29.24
C HIS A 185 -7.46 3.14 28.51
N GLU A 186 -6.56 3.76 27.75
CA GLU A 186 -6.83 4.96 26.97
C GLU A 186 -7.09 4.59 25.50
N PHE A 187 -8.35 4.40 25.14
CA PHE A 187 -8.76 3.87 23.83
C PHE A 187 -9.09 4.93 22.78
N LEU A 188 -8.61 6.17 22.95
CA LEU A 188 -8.93 7.28 22.03
C LEU A 188 -8.53 6.98 20.58
N GLN A 189 -7.39 6.30 20.38
CA GLN A 189 -6.87 5.93 19.05
C GLN A 189 -7.58 4.72 18.46
N PHE A 190 -8.41 4.01 19.26
CA PHE A 190 -9.15 2.80 18.91
C PHE A 190 -10.63 2.96 19.27
N PRO A 191 -11.41 3.76 18.52
CA PRO A 191 -12.83 4.00 18.82
C PRO A 191 -13.65 2.71 18.94
N ASN A 192 -13.29 1.70 18.17
CA ASN A 192 -13.90 0.37 18.18
C ASN A 192 -13.58 -0.45 19.45
N LEU A 193 -12.40 -0.28 20.03
CA LEU A 193 -12.07 -0.88 21.34
C LEU A 193 -12.76 -0.11 22.46
N LYS A 194 -12.89 1.22 22.30
CA LYS A 194 -13.63 2.08 23.22
C LYS A 194 -15.11 1.67 23.36
N THR A 195 -15.75 1.18 22.29
CA THR A 195 -17.17 0.76 22.32
C THR A 195 -17.43 -0.54 23.07
N ILE A 196 -16.41 -1.38 23.25
CA ILE A 196 -16.51 -2.68 23.91
C ILE A 196 -15.65 -2.77 25.17
N THR A 197 -15.19 -1.63 25.70
CA THR A 197 -14.24 -1.61 26.82
C THR A 197 -14.77 -2.30 28.08
N GLU A 198 -16.08 -2.29 28.30
CA GLU A 198 -16.72 -2.98 29.44
C GLU A 198 -16.73 -4.51 29.28
N GLU A 199 -16.55 -5.02 28.06
CA GLU A 199 -16.59 -6.44 27.71
C GLU A 199 -15.19 -7.07 27.65
N VAL A 200 -14.12 -6.27 27.74
CA VAL A 200 -12.73 -6.73 27.53
C VAL A 200 -11.96 -6.71 28.85
N ASN A 201 -11.35 -7.83 29.22
CA ASN A 201 -10.50 -7.93 30.41
C ASN A 201 -9.03 -7.64 30.11
N ASP A 202 -8.20 -7.53 31.16
CA ASP A 202 -6.78 -7.20 31.04
C ASP A 202 -5.97 -8.28 30.31
N ASP A 203 -6.35 -9.56 30.44
CA ASP A 203 -5.70 -10.67 29.75
C ASP A 203 -5.93 -10.61 28.23
N ASP A 204 -7.14 -10.23 27.82
CA ASP A 204 -7.50 -10.00 26.41
C ASP A 204 -6.74 -8.80 25.83
N LEU A 205 -6.62 -7.71 26.59
CA LEU A 205 -5.81 -6.54 26.21
C LEU A 205 -4.33 -6.91 26.08
N LEU A 206 -3.80 -7.72 27.00
CA LEU A 206 -2.41 -8.19 26.97
C LEU A 206 -2.16 -9.09 25.75
N LEU A 207 -3.06 -10.03 25.48
CA LEU A 207 -3.01 -10.88 24.29
C LEU A 207 -3.06 -10.04 23.00
N TYR A 208 -3.94 -9.04 22.98
CA TYR A 208 -4.07 -8.09 21.88
C TYR A 208 -2.76 -7.33 21.65
N VAL A 209 -2.18 -6.72 22.69
CA VAL A 209 -0.91 -5.98 22.59
C VAL A 209 0.23 -6.90 22.12
N ASN A 210 0.30 -8.13 22.62
CA ASN A 210 1.33 -9.09 22.21
C ASN A 210 1.24 -9.47 20.73
N HIS A 211 0.03 -9.77 20.24
CA HIS A 211 -0.19 -10.01 18.81
C HIS A 211 0.20 -8.79 17.97
N ARG A 212 -0.07 -7.57 18.47
CA ARG A 212 0.25 -6.33 17.76
C ARG A 212 1.74 -6.03 17.72
N ARG A 213 2.49 -6.32 18.78
CA ARG A 213 3.96 -6.25 18.78
C ARG A 213 4.59 -7.20 17.77
N GLN A 214 3.99 -8.38 17.53
CA GLN A 214 4.45 -9.28 16.48
C GLN A 214 4.26 -8.66 15.09
N ILE A 215 3.10 -8.03 14.83
CA ILE A 215 2.88 -7.35 13.54
C ILE A 215 3.84 -6.17 13.38
N GLN A 216 4.13 -5.42 14.44
CA GLN A 216 5.14 -4.37 14.40
C GLN A 216 6.49 -4.92 13.95
N LYS A 217 6.95 -6.04 14.55
CA LYS A 217 8.17 -6.72 14.09
C LYS A 217 8.09 -7.17 12.63
N ASP A 218 6.96 -7.73 12.19
CA ASP A 218 6.80 -8.11 10.79
C ASP A 218 6.85 -6.89 9.84
N VAL A 219 6.39 -5.71 10.28
CA VAL A 219 6.53 -4.46 9.52
C VAL A 219 7.98 -4.02 9.46
N GLU A 220 8.68 -4.02 10.60
CA GLU A 220 10.11 -3.70 10.69
C GLU A 220 10.91 -4.61 9.75
N GLU A 221 10.75 -5.94 9.85
CA GLU A 221 11.48 -6.91 9.03
C GLU A 221 11.18 -6.81 7.52
N ARG A 222 9.95 -6.46 7.13
CA ARG A 222 9.56 -6.43 5.70
C ARG A 222 9.85 -5.12 5.00
N PHE A 223 10.07 -4.06 5.76
CA PHE A 223 10.32 -2.72 5.25
C PHE A 223 11.69 -2.19 5.66
N ASP A 224 12.54 -3.02 6.27
CA ASP A 224 13.90 -2.68 6.70
C ASP A 224 14.74 -2.05 5.57
N ASP A 225 14.69 -2.66 4.39
CA ASP A 225 15.37 -2.19 3.17
C ASP A 225 14.80 -0.88 2.58
N LEU A 226 13.65 -0.42 3.09
CA LEU A 226 13.02 0.85 2.71
C LEU A 226 13.26 1.96 3.73
N ILE A 227 13.73 1.65 4.93
CA ILE A 227 14.05 2.62 5.97
C ILE A 227 15.53 2.98 5.81
N VAL A 228 15.79 4.02 5.05
CA VAL A 228 17.15 4.51 4.80
C VAL A 228 17.26 5.86 5.47
N ASP A 229 17.62 5.85 6.77
CA ASP A 229 18.06 7.08 7.42
C ASP A 229 19.50 7.38 6.95
N PRO A 230 19.72 8.37 6.08
CA PRO A 230 21.07 8.71 5.59
C PRO A 230 21.98 9.14 6.74
N CYS A 231 21.40 9.46 7.90
CA CYS A 231 22.05 9.92 9.11
C CYS A 231 22.17 8.84 10.21
N GLY A 232 21.63 7.64 9.99
CA GLY A 232 21.56 6.54 10.95
C GLY A 232 22.05 5.18 10.42
N VAL A 233 22.25 5.05 9.11
CA VAL A 233 22.76 3.81 8.48
C VAL A 233 24.27 3.66 8.68
N SER A 234 24.71 2.43 8.93
CA SER A 234 26.15 2.10 9.00
C SER A 234 26.80 2.31 7.63
N ALA A 235 27.76 3.23 7.56
CA ALA A 235 28.52 3.50 6.33
C ALA A 235 29.27 2.26 5.80
N VAL A 236 29.47 1.23 6.62
CA VAL A 236 30.15 -0.02 6.21
C VAL A 236 29.23 -0.93 5.39
N GLU A 237 27.91 -0.79 5.52
CA GLU A 237 26.92 -1.69 4.94
C GLU A 237 26.36 -1.21 3.59
N VAL A 238 26.83 -0.05 3.12
CA VAL A 238 26.37 0.57 1.85
C VAL A 238 27.41 0.49 0.75
N ASP A 239 27.02 0.85 -0.47
CA ASP A 239 27.91 0.94 -1.64
C ASP A 239 29.15 1.80 -1.33
N THR A 240 30.34 1.30 -1.71
CA THR A 240 31.64 1.95 -1.45
C THR A 240 31.68 3.42 -1.86
N GLU A 241 30.96 3.77 -2.94
CA GLU A 241 30.92 5.11 -3.52
C GLU A 241 30.25 6.17 -2.63
N ILE A 242 29.42 5.77 -1.66
CA ILE A 242 28.67 6.70 -0.79
C ILE A 242 29.10 6.64 0.68
N GLN A 243 29.99 5.72 1.05
CA GLN A 243 30.38 5.51 2.45
C GLN A 243 30.94 6.77 3.11
N GLU A 244 31.89 7.45 2.46
CA GLU A 244 32.48 8.70 2.98
C GLU A 244 31.45 9.83 3.05
N SER A 245 30.62 9.97 2.00
CA SER A 245 29.56 10.99 1.97
C SER A 245 28.53 10.80 3.10
N LEU A 246 28.23 9.55 3.48
CA LEU A 246 27.37 9.23 4.62
C LEU A 246 28.03 9.48 5.98
N ILE A 247 29.35 9.54 6.07
CA ILE A 247 30.06 9.93 7.30
C ILE A 247 30.11 11.46 7.42
N ASP A 248 30.37 12.13 6.30
CA ASP A 248 30.53 13.59 6.25
C ASP A 248 29.22 14.34 6.47
N LEU A 249 28.10 13.82 5.92
CA LEU A 249 26.79 14.47 6.02
C LEU A 249 26.29 14.62 7.47
N PRO A 250 26.29 13.57 8.33
CA PRO A 250 25.96 13.68 9.75
C PRO A 250 26.93 14.56 10.55
N SER A 251 28.22 14.53 10.19
CA SER A 251 29.27 15.30 10.85
C SER A 251 29.13 16.81 10.58
N ASN A 252 28.48 17.18 9.48
CA ASN A 252 28.14 18.55 9.16
C ASN A 252 26.88 19.00 9.93
N THR A 253 27.10 19.63 11.08
CA THR A 253 26.01 20.15 11.94
C THR A 253 25.03 21.10 11.25
N THR A 254 25.45 21.84 10.22
CA THR A 254 24.55 22.71 9.46
C THR A 254 23.67 21.90 8.52
N ALA A 255 24.27 20.96 7.78
CA ALA A 255 23.53 20.05 6.91
C ALA A 255 22.55 19.18 7.72
N ARG A 256 22.97 18.68 8.89
CA ARG A 256 22.13 17.94 9.83
C ARG A 256 20.90 18.73 10.25
N ARG A 257 21.08 19.97 10.71
CA ARG A 257 19.95 20.84 11.12
C ARG A 257 19.02 21.16 9.96
N GLN A 258 19.57 21.35 8.76
CA GLN A 258 18.76 21.58 7.56
C GLN A 258 18.00 20.33 7.14
N PHE A 259 18.59 19.15 7.27
CA PHE A 259 17.90 17.87 7.05
C PHE A 259 16.75 17.70 8.05
N ASP A 260 17.00 17.95 9.34
CA ASP A 260 15.98 17.87 10.39
C ASP A 260 14.82 18.87 10.16
N HIS A 261 15.13 20.06 9.63
CA HIS A 261 14.14 21.12 9.41
C HIS A 261 13.37 20.98 8.07
N CYS A 262 14.07 20.62 7.00
CA CYS A 262 13.52 20.60 5.64
C CYS A 262 13.07 19.20 5.19
N GLY A 263 13.49 18.13 5.89
CA GLY A 263 13.19 16.75 5.50
C GLY A 263 13.58 16.50 4.04
N LYS A 264 12.62 16.09 3.21
CA LYS A 264 12.85 15.82 1.78
C LYS A 264 13.27 17.05 0.98
N ASP A 265 12.83 18.23 1.37
CA ASP A 265 13.18 19.47 0.68
C ASP A 265 14.67 19.81 0.84
N PHE A 266 15.33 19.23 1.84
CA PHE A 266 16.77 19.34 2.05
C PHE A 266 17.54 19.00 0.78
N TRP A 267 17.16 17.89 0.13
CA TRP A 267 17.82 17.37 -1.04
C TRP A 267 17.60 18.20 -2.30
N VAL A 268 16.51 18.96 -2.37
CA VAL A 268 16.13 19.76 -3.55
C VAL A 268 16.59 21.22 -3.44
N LYS A 269 16.69 21.78 -2.22
CA LYS A 269 16.91 23.22 -1.99
C LYS A 269 18.38 23.62 -1.77
N ASN A 270 19.29 22.67 -1.60
CA ASN A 270 20.69 22.93 -1.26
C ASN A 270 21.65 22.56 -2.41
N ASP A 271 22.88 23.08 -2.33
CA ASP A 271 24.01 22.74 -3.22
C ASP A 271 24.57 21.32 -3.01
N LEU A 272 23.72 20.39 -2.57
CA LEU A 272 24.05 18.99 -2.28
C LEU A 272 24.43 18.19 -3.53
N PRO A 273 23.83 18.39 -4.71
CA PRO A 273 24.30 17.74 -5.93
C PRO A 273 25.77 17.99 -6.21
N ASN A 274 26.30 19.16 -5.80
CA ASN A 274 27.71 19.50 -5.95
C ASN A 274 28.56 19.04 -4.76
N LYS A 275 28.02 19.07 -3.54
CA LYS A 275 28.76 18.68 -2.32
C LYS A 275 28.85 17.17 -2.09
N PHE A 276 27.79 16.42 -2.43
CA PHE A 276 27.70 14.97 -2.26
C PHE A 276 27.09 14.33 -3.52
N PRO A 277 27.76 14.42 -4.69
CA PRO A 277 27.20 14.00 -5.98
C PRO A 277 26.80 12.52 -6.01
N SER A 278 27.65 11.63 -5.51
CA SER A 278 27.38 10.18 -5.47
C SER A 278 26.20 9.83 -4.55
N LEU A 279 26.10 10.50 -3.40
CA LEU A 279 24.98 10.32 -2.48
C LEU A 279 23.68 10.87 -3.08
N TRP A 280 23.75 12.04 -3.73
CA TRP A 280 22.62 12.63 -4.43
C TRP A 280 22.10 11.74 -5.56
N GLU A 281 22.98 11.11 -6.33
CA GLU A 281 22.58 10.19 -7.40
C GLU A 281 21.81 8.97 -6.86
N LYS A 282 22.25 8.41 -5.74
CA LYS A 282 21.52 7.33 -5.05
C LYS A 282 20.17 7.83 -4.53
N GLU A 283 20.14 8.98 -3.86
CA GLU A 283 18.90 9.56 -3.33
C GLU A 283 17.89 9.92 -4.43
N LEU A 284 18.36 10.41 -5.57
CA LEU A 284 17.53 10.72 -6.73
C LEU A 284 16.77 9.48 -7.22
N THR A 285 17.37 8.29 -7.09
CA THR A 285 16.70 7.02 -7.37
C THR A 285 15.50 6.80 -6.44
N PHE A 286 15.60 7.16 -5.15
CA PHE A 286 14.50 7.06 -4.18
C PHE A 286 13.37 8.06 -4.47
N PHE A 287 13.72 9.26 -4.98
CA PHE A 287 12.74 10.26 -5.41
C PHE A 287 11.96 9.83 -6.65
N MET A 288 12.65 9.21 -7.62
CA MET A 288 12.05 8.85 -8.91
C MET A 288 11.42 7.45 -8.91
N ALA A 289 11.84 6.55 -8.02
CA ALA A 289 11.32 5.19 -7.99
C ALA A 289 9.89 5.14 -7.43
N PHE A 290 9.01 4.50 -8.20
CA PHE A 290 7.66 4.18 -7.76
C PHE A 290 7.69 2.92 -6.88
N PRO A 291 7.31 3.00 -5.60
CA PRO A 291 7.39 1.90 -4.64
C PRO A 291 6.24 0.90 -4.80
N SER A 292 5.30 1.14 -5.72
CA SER A 292 4.08 0.36 -5.83
C SER A 292 3.68 0.03 -7.27
N THR A 293 2.87 -1.02 -7.40
CA THR A 293 2.21 -1.44 -8.64
C THR A 293 0.90 -0.69 -8.88
N TYR A 294 0.62 0.39 -8.14
CA TYR A 294 -0.65 1.11 -8.18
C TYR A 294 -1.07 1.52 -9.60
N LEU A 295 -0.17 2.13 -10.37
CA LEU A 295 -0.46 2.54 -11.75
C LEU A 295 -0.77 1.37 -12.68
N VAL A 296 -0.11 0.23 -12.46
CA VAL A 296 -0.36 -1.02 -13.19
C VAL A 296 -1.76 -1.56 -12.84
N GLU A 297 -2.12 -1.57 -11.56
CA GLU A 297 -3.44 -1.99 -11.07
C GLU A 297 -4.58 -1.07 -11.53
N CYS A 298 -4.33 0.25 -11.60
CA CYS A 298 -5.24 1.21 -12.21
C CYS A 298 -5.45 0.89 -13.70
N GLY A 299 -4.37 0.57 -14.42
CA GLY A 299 -4.42 0.13 -15.81
C GLY A 299 -5.30 -1.10 -15.99
N PHE A 300 -5.03 -2.17 -15.24
CA PHE A 300 -5.84 -3.39 -15.28
C PHE A 300 -7.31 -3.13 -14.94
N SER A 301 -7.58 -2.34 -13.89
CA SER A 301 -8.95 -1.97 -13.51
C SER A 301 -9.67 -1.24 -14.65
N LYS A 302 -8.97 -0.37 -15.38
CA LYS A 302 -9.53 0.34 -16.51
C LYS A 302 -9.76 -0.57 -17.72
N VAL A 303 -8.84 -1.50 -18.00
CA VAL A 303 -9.03 -2.54 -19.03
C VAL A 303 -10.30 -3.33 -18.73
N VAL A 304 -10.49 -3.80 -17.49
CA VAL A 304 -11.69 -4.54 -17.06
C VAL A 304 -12.97 -3.71 -17.24
N ALA A 305 -12.93 -2.42 -16.90
CA ALA A 305 -14.08 -1.54 -17.09
C ALA A 305 -14.42 -1.35 -18.58
N LEU A 306 -13.40 -1.19 -19.43
CA LEU A 306 -13.57 -1.00 -20.86
C LEU A 306 -14.07 -2.27 -21.57
N THR A 307 -13.55 -3.45 -21.20
CA THR A 307 -13.97 -4.74 -21.78
C THR A 307 -15.39 -5.14 -21.40
N LYS A 308 -15.88 -4.75 -20.22
CA LYS A 308 -17.30 -4.95 -19.83
C LYS A 308 -18.29 -4.09 -20.62
N SER A 309 -17.83 -2.93 -21.13
CA SER A 309 -18.70 -1.96 -21.82
C SER A 309 -18.75 -2.12 -23.33
N ARG A 310 -17.81 -2.86 -23.94
CA ARG A 310 -17.67 -2.95 -25.40
C ARG A 310 -17.17 -4.33 -25.85
N ASN A 311 -17.90 -4.96 -26.78
CA ASN A 311 -17.69 -6.36 -27.17
C ASN A 311 -16.41 -6.65 -27.97
N ARG A 312 -15.74 -5.65 -28.55
CA ARG A 312 -14.49 -5.85 -29.30
C ARG A 312 -13.72 -4.55 -29.34
N MET A 313 -12.55 -4.46 -28.71
CA MET A 313 -11.57 -3.45 -29.07
C MET A 313 -10.17 -3.71 -28.53
N ASP A 314 -9.20 -3.40 -29.38
CA ASP A 314 -7.79 -3.24 -29.07
C ASP A 314 -7.58 -1.96 -28.26
N VAL A 315 -7.79 -2.06 -26.95
CA VAL A 315 -7.71 -0.95 -25.96
C VAL A 315 -6.31 -0.33 -25.91
N ALA A 316 -5.28 -1.11 -26.25
CA ALA A 316 -3.89 -0.67 -26.29
C ALA A 316 -3.61 0.16 -27.56
N ALA A 317 -3.99 -0.34 -28.74
CA ALA A 317 -3.68 0.33 -30.02
C ALA A 317 -4.40 1.68 -30.20
N ARG A 318 -5.61 1.86 -29.64
CA ARG A 318 -6.35 3.13 -29.76
C ARG A 318 -5.86 4.25 -28.83
N GLY A 319 -4.99 3.93 -27.87
CA GLY A 319 -4.47 4.89 -26.89
C GLY A 319 -5.46 5.25 -25.76
N ASP A 320 -6.58 4.54 -25.64
CA ASP A 320 -7.59 4.77 -24.58
C ASP A 320 -6.98 4.57 -23.19
N LEU A 321 -6.16 3.52 -23.04
CA LEU A 321 -5.45 3.24 -21.80
C LEU A 321 -4.44 4.36 -21.48
N ARG A 322 -3.68 4.81 -22.48
CA ARG A 322 -2.70 5.90 -22.34
C ARG A 322 -3.37 7.19 -21.89
N LEU A 323 -4.49 7.58 -22.51
CA LEU A 323 -5.25 8.76 -22.11
C LEU A 323 -5.76 8.62 -20.67
N SER A 324 -6.36 7.48 -20.32
CA SER A 324 -6.92 7.24 -18.99
C SER A 324 -5.89 7.20 -17.85
N LEU A 325 -4.67 6.79 -18.18
CA LEU A 325 -3.57 6.69 -17.23
C LEU A 325 -2.63 7.90 -17.29
N SER A 326 -2.86 8.89 -18.14
CA SER A 326 -2.04 10.12 -18.24
C SER A 326 -2.75 11.30 -17.59
N ASN A 327 -1.99 12.30 -17.14
CA ASN A 327 -2.53 13.63 -16.80
C ASN A 327 -2.61 14.53 -18.05
N LEU A 328 -2.40 13.97 -19.24
CA LEU A 328 -2.43 14.73 -20.48
C LEU A 328 -3.89 15.01 -20.84
N GLU A 329 -4.25 16.29 -20.86
CA GLU A 329 -5.54 16.70 -21.37
C GLU A 329 -5.52 16.67 -22.90
N PRO A 330 -6.39 15.88 -23.54
CA PRO A 330 -6.48 15.91 -24.99
C PRO A 330 -7.02 17.27 -25.43
N ASP A 331 -6.27 17.96 -26.29
CA ASP A 331 -6.72 19.19 -26.93
C ASP A 331 -7.88 18.89 -27.90
N MET A 332 -9.09 18.87 -27.34
CA MET A 332 -10.31 18.55 -28.06
C MET A 332 -10.62 19.58 -29.14
N MET A 333 -10.23 20.85 -28.92
CA MET A 333 -10.46 21.94 -29.89
C MET A 333 -9.60 21.77 -31.14
N LYS A 334 -8.32 21.43 -30.97
CA LYS A 334 -7.42 21.13 -32.10
C LYS A 334 -7.82 19.86 -32.83
N ARG A 335 -8.37 18.86 -32.14
CA ARG A 335 -8.91 17.64 -32.77
C ARG A 335 -10.20 17.90 -33.53
N ALA A 336 -11.15 18.63 -32.95
CA ALA A 336 -12.41 18.98 -33.59
C ALA A 336 -12.19 19.78 -34.88
N LYS A 337 -11.23 20.71 -34.90
CA LYS A 337 -10.83 21.47 -36.11
C LYS A 337 -10.32 20.60 -37.27
N LYS A 338 -9.85 19.37 -36.99
CA LYS A 338 -9.37 18.43 -38.02
C LYS A 338 -10.44 17.45 -38.51
N CYS A 339 -11.59 17.38 -37.83
CA CYS A 339 -12.70 16.56 -38.28
C CYS A 339 -13.58 17.36 -39.24
N GLN A 340 -13.78 16.85 -40.45
CA GLN A 340 -14.78 17.43 -41.35
C GLN A 340 -16.18 17.24 -40.75
N PRO A 341 -17.03 18.28 -40.72
CA PRO A 341 -18.41 18.13 -40.28
C PRO A 341 -19.12 17.19 -41.26
N GLN A 342 -19.50 16.01 -40.80
CA GLN A 342 -20.49 15.21 -41.50
C GLN A 342 -21.86 15.80 -41.18
N GLY A 343 -22.46 16.47 -42.16
CA GLY A 343 -23.85 16.87 -42.07
C GLY A 343 -24.72 15.63 -41.93
N SER A 344 -25.61 15.62 -40.95
CA SER A 344 -26.67 14.61 -40.89
C SER A 344 -27.56 14.79 -42.12
N HIS A 345 -27.75 13.71 -42.89
CA HIS A 345 -28.75 13.65 -43.96
C HIS A 345 -30.18 13.59 -43.41
#